data_AF-A0A1H6FA74-F1
#
_entry.id   AF-A0A1H6FA74-F1
#
_cell.length_a   1.000
_cell.length_b   1.000
_cell.length_c   1.000
_cell.angle_alpha   90.00
_cell.angle_beta   90.00
_cell.angle_gamma   90.00
#
_symmetry.space_group_name_H-M   'P 1'
#
loop_
_entity.id
_entity.type
_entity.pdbx_description
1 polymer ?
#
loop_
_entity_poly.entity_id
_entity_poly.type
_entity_poly.pdbx_seq_one_letter_code
_entity_poly.pdbx_strand_id
1 'polypeptide(L)'
;MLISVHIPKTGGSSFRSLLQQVFKEKLLLDYADAPMQQGNFSRNMKAVLALPGGRGIERQYDCVHGHFLPLKYRWVRNQSLITWLRDPAERVASRYFYWKRKFNPEATQFRKYIKDADISLEAFCKIPHYQNLYAKYLWMMNIEQFDFIGITENYDNSLQIFKKMYDINAAVSVTADNTNPDKSSKQAYVMDENLRRLIYQNNQRDYDIYQRGVEINQRLQAQWLG
;
A
#
# COMPACT_ATOMS: atom_id res chain seq x y z
N MET A 1 -2.08 -10.76 -16.37
CA MET A 1 -1.88 -11.15 -14.95
C MET A 1 -1.86 -9.90 -14.09
N LEU A 2 -2.51 -9.89 -12.92
CA LEU A 2 -2.49 -8.76 -11.98
C LEU A 2 -1.31 -8.82 -11.02
N ILE A 3 -0.59 -7.72 -10.84
CA ILE A 3 0.44 -7.57 -9.83
C ILE A 3 0.04 -6.43 -8.89
N SER A 4 -0.52 -6.80 -7.73
CA SER A 4 -1.03 -5.89 -6.71
C SER A 4 0.02 -5.60 -5.64
N VAL A 5 0.66 -4.44 -5.75
CA VAL A 5 1.61 -3.96 -4.75
C VAL A 5 0.84 -3.46 -3.54
N HIS A 6 0.83 -4.24 -2.47
CA HIS A 6 0.17 -3.85 -1.23
C HIS A 6 1.11 -2.96 -0.41
N ILE A 7 0.89 -1.66 -0.47
CA ILE A 7 1.53 -0.71 0.45
C ILE A 7 0.76 -0.69 1.78
N PRO A 8 1.42 -0.89 2.94
CA PRO A 8 0.71 -0.94 4.19
C PRO A 8 -0.07 0.33 4.53
N LYS A 9 -1.24 0.14 5.15
CA LYS A 9 -2.13 1.21 5.65
C LYS A 9 -2.81 2.05 4.56
N THR A 10 -2.93 1.52 3.35
CA THR A 10 -3.68 2.11 2.23
C THR A 10 -4.93 1.30 1.84
N GLY A 11 -5.52 0.56 2.78
CA GLY A 11 -6.74 -0.24 2.53
C GLY A 11 -6.51 -1.60 1.89
N GLY A 12 -5.25 -2.00 1.67
CA GLY A 12 -4.92 -3.25 0.98
C GLY A 12 -5.36 -4.55 1.67
N SER A 13 -5.66 -4.57 2.97
CA SER A 13 -6.22 -5.75 3.65
C SER A 13 -7.64 -6.06 3.16
N SER A 14 -8.52 -5.06 3.12
CA SER A 14 -9.87 -5.22 2.56
C SER A 14 -9.81 -5.60 1.08
N PHE A 15 -8.88 -5.00 0.33
CA PHE A 15 -8.66 -5.33 -1.08
C PHE A 15 -8.16 -6.77 -1.29
N ARG A 16 -7.31 -7.29 -0.39
CA ARG A 16 -6.89 -8.70 -0.40
C ARG A 16 -8.08 -9.64 -0.32
N SER A 17 -9.06 -9.36 0.54
CA SER A 17 -10.26 -10.20 0.67
C SER A 17 -11.06 -10.29 -0.63
N LEU A 18 -11.09 -9.20 -1.41
CA LEU A 18 -11.69 -9.23 -2.74
C LEU A 18 -10.86 -10.06 -3.72
N LEU A 19 -9.54 -9.87 -3.76
CA LEU A 19 -8.67 -10.65 -4.64
C LEU A 19 -8.74 -12.15 -4.31
N GLN A 20 -8.85 -12.52 -3.04
CA GLN A 20 -9.01 -13.92 -2.61
C GLN A 20 -10.32 -14.52 -3.13
N GLN A 21 -11.42 -13.77 -3.11
CA GLN A 21 -12.70 -14.22 -3.65
C GLN A 21 -12.66 -14.39 -5.18
N VAL A 22 -12.00 -13.45 -5.87
CA VAL A 22 -11.94 -13.41 -7.34
C VAL A 22 -10.99 -14.48 -7.90
N PHE A 23 -9.77 -14.55 -7.38
CA PHE A 23 -8.71 -15.39 -7.96
C PHE A 23 -8.53 -16.74 -7.26
N LYS A 24 -9.00 -16.91 -6.01
CA LYS A 24 -8.93 -18.19 -5.27
C LYS A 24 -7.51 -18.77 -5.31
N GLU A 25 -7.34 -20.02 -5.76
CA GLU A 25 -6.05 -20.71 -5.89
C GLU A 25 -5.09 -20.06 -6.90
N LYS A 26 -5.60 -19.20 -7.79
CA LYS A 26 -4.81 -18.42 -8.75
C LYS A 26 -4.23 -17.13 -8.15
N LEU A 27 -4.47 -16.88 -6.85
CA LEU A 27 -3.86 -15.79 -6.10
C LEU A 27 -2.58 -16.25 -5.37
N LEU A 28 -1.45 -15.66 -5.72
CA LEU A 28 -0.24 -15.76 -4.91
C LEU A 28 -0.17 -14.62 -3.90
N LEU A 29 0.00 -14.97 -2.61
CA LEU A 29 0.21 -14.02 -1.54
C LEU A 29 1.70 -13.86 -1.21
N ASP A 30 2.33 -12.81 -1.74
CA ASP A 30 3.76 -12.56 -1.60
C ASP A 30 4.07 -11.58 -0.45
N TYR A 31 4.17 -12.11 0.76
CA TYR A 31 4.48 -11.35 1.98
C TYR A 31 5.85 -11.65 2.57
N ALA A 32 6.59 -12.61 2.01
CA ALA A 32 7.88 -13.08 2.53
C ALA A 32 9.01 -12.05 2.40
N ASP A 33 8.87 -11.08 1.49
CA ASP A 33 9.90 -10.06 1.27
C ASP A 33 10.06 -9.13 2.48
N ALA A 34 8.96 -8.78 3.14
CA ALA A 34 8.89 -7.91 4.31
C ALA A 34 9.80 -6.66 4.22
N PRO A 35 9.67 -5.84 3.15
CA PRO A 35 10.66 -4.84 2.76
C PRO A 35 10.93 -3.76 3.81
N MET A 36 9.96 -3.49 4.68
CA MET A 36 10.06 -2.46 5.72
C MET A 36 10.68 -2.95 7.03
N GLN A 37 11.00 -4.24 7.14
CA GLN A 37 11.77 -4.79 8.25
C GLN A 37 13.28 -4.67 8.02
N GLN A 38 13.70 -4.20 6.85
CA GLN A 38 15.09 -4.14 6.42
C GLN A 38 15.50 -2.70 6.08
N GLY A 39 16.79 -2.39 6.23
CA GLY A 39 17.35 -1.12 5.75
C GLY A 39 17.28 -0.98 4.23
N ASN A 40 17.40 0.26 3.72
CA ASN A 40 17.24 0.58 2.30
C ASN A 40 18.12 -0.28 1.37
N PHE A 41 19.42 -0.43 1.70
CA PHE A 41 20.36 -1.21 0.88
C PHE A 41 19.96 -2.68 0.79
N SER A 42 19.73 -3.34 1.94
CA SER A 42 19.35 -4.75 1.99
C SER A 42 18.02 -5.02 1.27
N ARG A 43 17.01 -4.18 1.50
CA ARG A 43 15.72 -4.24 0.78
C ARG A 43 15.91 -4.17 -0.73
N ASN A 44 16.66 -3.18 -1.20
CA ASN A 44 16.86 -2.95 -2.63
C ASN A 44 17.65 -4.10 -3.28
N MET A 45 18.69 -4.59 -2.60
CA MET A 45 19.47 -5.75 -3.05
C MET A 45 18.59 -7.01 -3.17
N LYS A 46 17.78 -7.30 -2.14
CA LYS A 46 16.84 -8.45 -2.16
C LYS A 46 15.87 -8.36 -3.33
N ALA A 47 15.34 -7.17 -3.64
CA ALA A 47 14.46 -6.96 -4.78
C ALA A 47 15.16 -7.23 -6.13
N VAL A 48 16.45 -6.86 -6.27
CA VAL A 48 17.26 -7.17 -7.46
C VAL A 48 17.53 -8.66 -7.57
N LEU A 49 17.88 -9.33 -6.47
CA LEU A 49 18.13 -10.78 -6.48
C LEU A 49 16.85 -11.60 -6.76
N ALA A 50 15.68 -11.08 -6.38
CA ALA A 50 14.40 -11.74 -6.60
C ALA A 50 13.86 -11.63 -8.04
N LEU A 51 14.48 -10.82 -8.90
CA LEU A 51 14.02 -10.57 -10.27
C LEU A 51 13.80 -11.83 -11.13
N PRO A 52 14.66 -12.86 -11.09
CA PRO A 52 14.43 -14.07 -11.87
C PRO A 52 13.18 -14.83 -11.42
N GLY A 53 12.82 -14.72 -10.13
CA GLY A 53 11.69 -15.43 -9.52
C GLY A 53 10.31 -14.99 -10.04
N GLY A 54 10.22 -13.85 -10.72
CA GLY A 54 8.99 -13.44 -11.41
C GLY A 54 8.77 -14.14 -12.75
N ARG A 55 9.77 -14.79 -13.36
CA ARG A 55 9.63 -15.36 -14.71
C ARG A 55 8.76 -16.62 -14.71
N GLY A 56 7.73 -16.65 -15.55
CA GLY A 56 6.89 -17.83 -15.75
C GLY A 56 5.83 -18.05 -14.66
N ILE A 57 5.73 -17.12 -13.69
CA ILE A 57 4.76 -17.19 -12.60
C ILE A 57 3.32 -17.09 -13.12
N GLU A 58 3.13 -16.42 -14.25
CA GLU A 58 1.86 -16.28 -14.97
C GLU A 58 1.29 -17.60 -15.47
N ARG A 59 2.10 -18.67 -15.50
CA ARG A 59 1.62 -20.03 -15.86
C ARG A 59 0.83 -20.67 -14.74
N GLN A 60 1.05 -20.24 -13.50
CA GLN A 60 0.44 -20.82 -12.31
C GLN A 60 -0.60 -19.89 -11.69
N TYR A 61 -0.33 -18.59 -11.68
CA TYR A 61 -1.12 -17.57 -10.98
C TYR A 61 -1.61 -16.48 -11.92
N ASP A 62 -2.82 -16.01 -11.67
CA ASP A 62 -3.45 -14.90 -12.40
C ASP A 62 -3.32 -13.57 -11.64
N CYS A 63 -3.07 -13.63 -10.33
CA CYS A 63 -2.86 -12.47 -9.48
C CYS A 63 -1.75 -12.71 -8.45
N VAL A 64 -0.89 -11.72 -8.24
CA VAL A 64 0.04 -11.65 -7.11
C VAL A 64 -0.36 -10.46 -6.24
N HIS A 65 -0.41 -10.65 -4.92
CA HIS A 65 -0.70 -9.57 -3.98
C HIS A 65 0.17 -9.68 -2.72
N GLY A 66 0.75 -8.57 -2.29
CA GLY A 66 1.46 -8.56 -1.01
C GLY A 66 2.51 -7.46 -0.85
N HIS A 67 3.37 -7.63 0.15
CA HIS A 67 4.38 -6.65 0.56
C HIS A 67 5.72 -6.94 -0.13
N PHE A 68 5.81 -6.61 -1.41
CA PHE A 68 7.03 -6.72 -2.21
C PHE A 68 7.32 -5.39 -2.92
N LEU A 69 8.52 -5.27 -3.49
CA LEU A 69 8.84 -4.17 -4.42
C LEU A 69 8.40 -4.59 -5.83
N PRO A 70 7.65 -3.75 -6.57
CA PRO A 70 7.14 -4.06 -7.91
C PRO A 70 8.24 -4.46 -8.89
N LEU A 71 9.46 -3.97 -8.66
CA LEU A 71 10.65 -4.32 -9.43
C LEU A 71 10.80 -5.84 -9.60
N LYS A 72 10.48 -6.64 -8.57
CA LYS A 72 10.53 -8.12 -8.55
C LYS A 72 9.79 -8.76 -9.73
N TYR A 73 8.68 -8.17 -10.15
CA TYR A 73 7.80 -8.71 -11.18
C TYR A 73 7.91 -7.98 -12.52
N ARG A 74 8.83 -7.03 -12.70
CA ARG A 74 8.89 -6.17 -13.89
C ARG A 74 8.98 -6.90 -15.24
N TRP A 75 9.37 -8.18 -15.24
CA TRP A 75 9.53 -8.99 -16.46
C TRP A 75 8.37 -9.96 -16.71
N VAL A 76 7.33 -9.95 -15.87
CA VAL A 76 6.10 -10.69 -16.14
C VAL A 76 5.45 -10.07 -17.38
N ARG A 77 5.16 -10.90 -18.39
CA ARG A 77 4.56 -10.44 -19.65
C ARG A 77 3.07 -10.16 -19.44
N ASN A 78 2.55 -9.16 -20.16
CA ASN A 78 1.13 -8.77 -20.10
C ASN A 78 0.64 -8.63 -18.65
N GLN A 79 1.51 -8.10 -17.79
CA GLN A 79 1.15 -7.77 -16.43
C GLN A 79 0.33 -6.49 -16.42
N SER A 80 -0.54 -6.38 -15.42
CA SER A 80 -1.10 -5.10 -15.04
C SER A 80 -0.70 -4.77 -13.61
N LEU A 81 0.00 -3.65 -13.44
CA LEU A 81 0.52 -3.19 -12.17
C LEU A 81 -0.54 -2.36 -11.46
N ILE A 82 -0.89 -2.75 -10.24
CA ILE A 82 -1.93 -2.07 -9.47
C ILE A 82 -1.47 -1.77 -8.04
N THR A 83 -1.92 -0.66 -7.50
CA THR A 83 -1.63 -0.29 -6.10
C THR A 83 -2.76 0.54 -5.50
N TRP A 84 -2.70 0.71 -4.18
CA TRP A 84 -3.57 1.61 -3.43
C TRP A 84 -2.74 2.62 -2.66
N LEU A 85 -3.14 3.89 -2.74
CA LEU A 85 -2.55 4.99 -2.02
C LEU A 85 -3.56 5.60 -1.04
N ARG A 86 -3.01 6.43 -0.14
CA ARG A 86 -3.71 7.21 0.86
C ARG A 86 -2.97 8.52 1.04
N ASP A 87 -3.64 9.58 1.49
CA ASP A 87 -2.98 10.80 1.94
C ASP A 87 -1.80 10.42 2.88
N PRO A 88 -0.57 10.91 2.62
CA PRO A 88 0.59 10.50 3.39
C PRO A 88 0.47 10.79 4.89
N ALA A 89 -0.16 11.89 5.31
CA ALA A 89 -0.37 12.18 6.73
C ALA A 89 -1.36 11.20 7.36
N GLU A 90 -2.49 10.95 6.71
CA GLU A 90 -3.46 9.95 7.14
C GLU A 90 -2.85 8.54 7.22
N ARG A 91 -1.95 8.18 6.29
CA ARG A 91 -1.23 6.89 6.31
C ARG A 91 -0.27 6.81 7.49
N VAL A 92 0.53 7.86 7.73
CA VAL A 92 1.48 7.92 8.85
C VAL A 92 0.75 7.81 10.18
N ALA A 93 -0.31 8.60 10.38
CA ALA A 93 -1.16 8.51 11.56
C ALA A 93 -1.77 7.10 11.70
N SER A 94 -2.32 6.55 10.62
CA SER A 94 -2.89 5.19 10.62
C SER A 94 -1.88 4.12 11.04
N ARG A 95 -0.62 4.25 10.62
CA ARG A 95 0.46 3.35 11.01
C ARG A 95 0.75 3.47 12.51
N TYR A 96 0.96 4.70 12.99
CA TYR A 96 1.30 4.98 14.37
C TYR A 96 0.24 4.43 15.33
N PHE A 97 -1.03 4.79 15.12
CA PHE A 97 -2.12 4.32 15.99
C PHE A 97 -2.37 2.82 15.87
N TYR A 98 -2.13 2.22 14.70
CA TYR A 98 -2.18 0.77 14.56
C TYR A 98 -1.12 0.06 15.42
N TRP A 99 0.10 0.61 15.51
CA TRP A 99 1.16 0.05 16.36
C TRP A 99 0.92 0.30 17.85
N LYS A 100 0.36 1.44 18.24
CA LYS A 100 -0.07 1.67 19.63
C LYS A 100 -1.11 0.64 20.08
N ARG A 101 -2.07 0.26 19.21
CA ARG A 101 -3.14 -0.70 19.53
C ARG A 101 -2.73 -2.16 19.42
N LYS A 102 -2.27 -2.61 18.24
CA LYS A 102 -1.94 -4.03 18.00
C LYS A 102 -0.51 -4.33 18.43
N PHE A 103 -0.35 -4.61 19.73
CA PHE A 103 0.87 -5.19 20.27
C PHE A 103 1.05 -6.62 19.73
N ASN A 104 2.25 -6.93 19.24
CA ASN A 104 2.67 -8.30 19.00
C ASN A 104 3.86 -8.57 19.95
N PRO A 105 3.82 -9.60 20.82
CA PRO A 105 4.94 -9.98 21.68
C PRO A 105 6.25 -10.25 20.90
N GLU A 106 6.13 -10.70 19.65
CA GLU A 106 7.24 -10.88 18.70
C GLU A 106 7.52 -9.66 17.83
N ALA A 107 6.92 -8.51 18.14
CA ALA A 107 7.22 -7.27 17.47
C ALA A 107 8.71 -6.92 17.65
N THR A 108 9.29 -6.31 16.62
CA THR A 108 10.68 -5.82 16.67
C THR A 108 10.91 -4.97 17.93
N GLN A 109 12.13 -4.99 18.48
CA GLN A 109 12.50 -4.18 19.65
C GLN A 109 12.06 -2.71 19.51
N PHE A 110 12.13 -2.18 18.31
CA PHE A 110 11.70 -0.82 18.01
C PHE A 110 10.18 -0.60 18.13
N ARG A 111 9.34 -1.58 17.76
CA ARG A 111 7.89 -1.50 18.01
C ARG A 111 7.56 -1.57 19.51
N LYS A 112 8.34 -2.33 20.27
CA LYS A 112 8.25 -2.34 21.74
C LYS A 112 8.61 -0.96 22.28
N TYR A 113 9.73 -0.38 21.83
CA TYR A 113 10.14 0.98 22.18
C TYR A 113 9.09 2.06 21.91
N ILE A 114 8.38 2.04 20.77
CA ILE A 114 7.29 3.01 20.49
C ILE A 114 6.17 2.96 21.54
N LYS A 115 5.84 1.75 22.03
CA LYS A 115 4.79 1.57 23.03
C LYS A 115 5.31 1.92 24.42
N ASP A 116 6.48 1.38 24.78
CA ASP A 116 7.03 1.43 26.13
C ASP A 116 7.61 2.81 26.48
N ALA A 117 8.14 3.54 25.50
CA ALA A 117 8.70 4.88 25.68
C ALA A 117 7.67 6.00 25.42
N ASP A 118 6.39 5.65 25.27
CA ASP A 118 5.28 6.56 24.95
C ASP A 118 5.61 7.63 23.88
N ILE A 119 6.26 7.20 22.79
CA ILE A 119 6.72 8.13 21.76
C ILE A 119 5.52 8.82 21.12
N SER A 120 5.56 10.15 21.03
CA SER A 120 4.52 10.95 20.38
C SER A 120 4.47 10.74 18.86
N LEU A 121 3.35 11.11 18.23
CA LEU A 121 3.24 11.03 16.77
C LEU A 121 4.26 11.93 16.08
N GLU A 122 4.55 13.12 16.62
CA GLU A 122 5.57 14.05 16.13
C GLU A 122 6.95 13.39 16.11
N ALA A 123 7.33 12.73 17.21
CA ALA A 123 8.61 12.05 17.32
C ALA A 123 8.68 10.85 16.35
N PHE A 124 7.59 10.09 16.21
CA PHE A 124 7.49 8.99 15.24
C PHE A 124 7.73 9.46 13.80
N CYS A 125 7.18 10.62 13.41
CA CYS A 125 7.31 11.16 12.06
C CYS A 125 8.74 11.56 11.68
N LYS A 126 9.60 11.83 12.68
CA LYS A 126 11.00 12.23 12.49
C LYS A 126 11.95 11.05 12.26
N ILE A 127 11.46 9.82 12.32
CA ILE A 127 12.29 8.61 12.22
C ILE A 127 12.54 8.28 10.75
N PRO A 128 13.78 8.43 10.22
CA PRO A 128 14.05 8.32 8.78
C PRO A 128 13.65 6.99 8.16
N HIS A 129 13.65 5.91 8.96
CA HIS A 129 13.24 4.58 8.52
C HIS A 129 11.76 4.51 8.10
N TYR A 130 10.87 5.34 8.66
CA TYR A 130 9.43 5.32 8.36
C TYR A 130 8.93 6.43 7.43
N GLN A 131 9.83 7.33 7.06
CA GLN A 131 9.59 8.40 6.11
C GLN A 131 9.59 7.90 4.67
N ASN A 132 8.87 8.59 3.78
CA ASN A 132 8.88 8.35 2.33
C ASN A 132 8.63 6.86 1.97
N LEU A 133 7.56 6.28 2.54
CA LEU A 133 7.23 4.87 2.40
C LEU A 133 6.92 4.48 0.95
N TYR A 134 6.16 5.31 0.24
CA TYR A 134 5.81 5.09 -1.17
C TYR A 134 7.07 5.08 -2.02
N ALA A 135 7.95 6.06 -1.85
CA ALA A 135 9.24 6.09 -2.55
C ALA A 135 10.12 4.86 -2.27
N LYS A 136 10.04 4.28 -1.06
CA LYS A 136 10.74 3.03 -0.72
C LYS A 136 10.10 1.79 -1.34
N TYR A 137 8.77 1.72 -1.36
CA TYR A 137 8.04 0.60 -1.97
C TYR A 137 8.12 0.61 -3.49
N LEU A 138 8.13 1.79 -4.10
CA LEU A 138 8.17 1.98 -5.56
C LEU A 138 9.61 2.22 -6.05
N TRP A 139 10.62 1.77 -5.31
CA TRP A 139 12.01 1.97 -5.71
C TRP A 139 12.24 1.41 -7.13
N MET A 140 12.84 2.23 -8.00
CA MET A 140 13.08 1.95 -9.44
C MET A 140 11.81 1.82 -10.30
N MET A 141 10.66 2.28 -9.81
CA MET A 141 9.39 2.25 -10.52
C MET A 141 8.70 3.61 -10.37
N ASN A 142 8.22 4.16 -11.48
CA ASN A 142 7.41 5.38 -11.48
C ASN A 142 5.94 5.02 -11.27
N ILE A 143 5.21 5.91 -10.62
CA ILE A 143 3.79 5.66 -10.31
C ILE A 143 2.93 5.64 -11.57
N GLU A 144 3.36 6.34 -12.62
CA GLU A 144 2.74 6.35 -13.95
C GLU A 144 2.82 5.00 -14.68
N GLN A 145 3.65 4.05 -14.19
CA GLN A 145 3.71 2.69 -14.74
C GLN A 145 2.60 1.77 -14.19
N PHE A 146 1.79 2.26 -13.25
CA PHE A 146 0.66 1.50 -12.70
C PHE A 146 -0.60 1.77 -13.51
N ASP A 147 -1.23 0.69 -13.99
CA ASP A 147 -2.45 0.76 -14.78
C ASP A 147 -3.68 1.11 -13.93
N PHE A 148 -3.65 0.73 -12.64
CA PHE A 148 -4.67 1.10 -11.68
C PHE A 148 -4.05 1.60 -10.37
N ILE A 149 -4.58 2.74 -9.91
CA ILE A 149 -4.23 3.31 -8.61
C ILE A 149 -5.54 3.62 -7.89
N GLY A 150 -5.80 2.89 -6.80
CA GLY A 150 -6.91 3.19 -5.90
C GLY A 150 -6.54 4.25 -4.89
N ILE A 151 -7.48 5.12 -4.54
CA ILE A 151 -7.31 6.15 -3.50
C ILE A 151 -8.21 5.81 -2.32
N THR A 152 -7.62 5.68 -1.14
CA THR A 152 -8.35 5.26 0.07
C THR A 152 -9.46 6.23 0.46
N GLU A 153 -9.23 7.53 0.26
CA GLU A 153 -10.17 8.62 0.51
C GLU A 153 -11.40 8.52 -0.41
N ASN A 154 -11.26 7.88 -1.57
CA ASN A 154 -12.31 7.65 -2.55
C ASN A 154 -12.45 6.15 -2.85
N TYR A 155 -12.47 5.33 -1.80
CA TYR A 155 -12.36 3.87 -1.90
C TYR A 155 -13.45 3.25 -2.75
N ASP A 156 -14.71 3.64 -2.52
CA ASP A 156 -15.87 3.03 -3.19
C ASP A 156 -15.82 3.26 -4.71
N ASN A 157 -15.54 4.49 -5.16
CA ASN A 157 -15.38 4.80 -6.58
C ASN A 157 -14.14 4.11 -7.18
N SER A 158 -13.01 4.12 -6.45
CA SER A 158 -11.79 3.41 -6.88
C SER A 158 -12.06 1.92 -7.08
N LEU A 159 -12.85 1.32 -6.18
CA LEU A 159 -13.21 -0.08 -6.28
C LEU A 159 -14.15 -0.35 -7.46
N GLN A 160 -15.13 0.53 -7.73
CA GLN A 160 -16.00 0.40 -8.90
C GLN A 160 -15.21 0.47 -10.20
N ILE A 161 -14.25 1.38 -10.32
CA ILE A 161 -13.33 1.46 -11.46
C ILE A 161 -12.58 0.14 -11.61
N PHE A 162 -11.96 -0.35 -10.52
CA PHE A 162 -11.22 -1.61 -10.55
C PHE A 162 -12.08 -2.75 -11.07
N LYS A 163 -13.31 -2.86 -10.56
CA LYS A 163 -14.23 -3.91 -11.00
C LYS A 163 -14.58 -3.80 -12.48
N LYS A 164 -14.89 -2.61 -13.00
CA LYS A 164 -15.17 -2.40 -14.42
C LYS A 164 -13.95 -2.68 -15.30
N MET A 165 -12.78 -2.19 -14.91
CA MET A 165 -11.55 -2.29 -15.69
C MET A 165 -11.05 -3.74 -15.86
N TYR A 166 -11.36 -4.61 -14.90
CA TYR A 166 -10.98 -6.02 -14.91
C TYR A 166 -12.16 -6.99 -15.01
N ASP A 167 -13.33 -6.51 -15.42
CA ASP A 167 -14.56 -7.30 -15.60
C ASP A 167 -14.91 -8.20 -14.39
N ILE A 168 -14.77 -7.63 -13.18
CA ILE A 168 -15.09 -8.32 -11.93
C ILE A 168 -16.57 -8.10 -11.60
N ASN A 169 -17.27 -9.20 -11.33
CA ASN A 169 -18.68 -9.18 -10.96
C ASN A 169 -18.97 -8.18 -9.81
N ALA A 170 -19.93 -7.28 -10.04
CA ALA A 170 -20.33 -6.25 -9.11
C ALA A 170 -20.75 -6.79 -7.73
N ALA A 171 -21.33 -7.99 -7.67
CA ALA A 171 -21.79 -8.64 -6.45
C ALA A 171 -20.67 -9.06 -5.49
N VAL A 172 -19.41 -9.14 -5.96
CA VAL A 172 -18.26 -9.46 -5.09
C VAL A 172 -18.07 -8.34 -4.07
N SER A 173 -18.37 -8.62 -2.81
CA SER A 173 -18.29 -7.62 -1.75
C SER A 173 -16.89 -7.56 -1.14
N VAL A 174 -16.52 -6.37 -0.68
CA VAL A 174 -15.32 -6.17 0.12
C VAL A 174 -15.74 -6.21 1.59
N THR A 175 -15.19 -7.14 2.35
CA THR A 175 -15.26 -7.08 3.81
C THR A 175 -14.22 -6.07 4.29
N ALA A 176 -14.67 -5.07 5.04
CA ALA A 176 -13.76 -4.12 5.68
C ALA A 176 -12.93 -4.86 6.72
N ASP A 177 -11.63 -5.01 6.48
CA ASP A 177 -10.71 -5.67 7.40
C ASP A 177 -9.62 -4.71 7.87
N ASN A 178 -9.21 -4.85 9.14
CA ASN A 178 -8.21 -4.02 9.80
C ASN A 178 -8.51 -2.50 9.78
N THR A 179 -9.80 -2.13 9.82
CA THR A 179 -10.25 -0.77 10.12
C THR A 179 -9.86 -0.38 11.54
N ASN A 180 -9.76 0.92 11.80
CA ASN A 180 -9.58 1.39 13.16
C ASN A 180 -10.95 1.29 13.88
N PRO A 181 -11.14 0.46 14.93
CA PRO A 181 -12.43 0.36 15.60
C PRO A 181 -12.85 1.69 16.23
N ASP A 182 -11.88 2.50 16.65
CA ASP A 182 -12.11 3.80 17.31
C ASP A 182 -12.35 4.93 16.30
N LYS A 183 -12.36 4.64 15.00
CA LYS A 183 -12.46 5.64 13.94
C LYS A 183 -13.03 5.04 12.66
N SER A 184 -14.18 5.55 12.21
CA SER A 184 -14.72 5.22 10.88
C SER A 184 -13.66 5.40 9.80
N SER A 185 -13.61 4.48 8.82
CA SER A 185 -12.67 4.57 7.68
C SER A 185 -12.83 5.88 6.89
N LYS A 186 -14.00 6.52 6.99
CA LYS A 186 -14.35 7.79 6.33
C LYS A 186 -13.95 9.04 7.11
N GLN A 187 -13.54 8.91 8.38
CA GLN A 187 -13.12 10.05 9.18
C GLN A 187 -11.61 10.33 8.95
N ALA A 188 -11.17 11.58 9.04
CA ALA A 188 -9.75 11.96 9.04
C ALA A 188 -9.15 11.91 10.47
N TYR A 189 -7.84 11.72 10.60
CA TYR A 189 -7.18 11.79 11.91
C TYR A 189 -7.11 13.26 12.31
N VAL A 190 -7.46 13.56 13.56
CA VAL A 190 -7.30 14.90 14.11
C VAL A 190 -5.80 15.19 14.19
N MET A 191 -5.34 16.16 13.41
CA MET A 191 -3.96 16.61 13.35
C MET A 191 -3.98 18.13 13.18
N ASP A 192 -3.23 18.83 14.01
CA ASP A 192 -3.05 20.27 13.83
C ASP A 192 -2.18 20.58 12.60
N GLU A 193 -2.13 21.85 12.21
CA GLU A 193 -1.38 22.30 11.04
C GLU A 193 0.13 22.08 11.19
N ASN A 194 0.67 22.20 12.41
CA ASN A 194 2.09 22.03 12.69
C ASN A 194 2.53 20.59 12.46
N LEU A 195 1.75 19.63 12.96
CA LEU A 195 1.96 18.21 12.75
C LEU A 195 1.80 17.83 11.28
N ARG A 196 0.77 18.34 10.59
CA ARG A 196 0.60 18.12 9.14
C ARG A 196 1.82 18.63 8.36
N ARG A 197 2.31 19.83 8.67
CA ARG A 197 3.51 20.41 8.05
C ARG A 197 4.75 19.57 8.34
N LEU A 198 4.93 19.11 9.58
CA LEU A 198 6.03 18.23 9.95
C LEU A 198 6.00 16.91 9.17
N ILE A 199 4.83 16.29 9.03
CA ILE A 199 4.69 15.07 8.23
C ILE A 199 5.04 15.33 6.77
N TYR A 200 4.52 16.43 6.20
CA TYR A 200 4.84 16.83 4.83
C TYR A 200 6.34 16.99 4.61
N GLN A 201 7.04 17.76 5.45
CA GLN A 201 8.49 17.99 5.33
C GLN A 201 9.29 16.68 5.36
N ASN A 202 8.85 15.72 6.17
CA ASN A 202 9.50 14.42 6.30
C ASN A 202 9.07 13.39 5.24
N ASN A 203 8.05 13.68 4.43
CA ASN A 203 7.46 12.72 3.48
C ASN A 203 7.18 13.33 2.09
N GLN A 204 7.94 14.35 1.68
CA GLN A 204 7.72 15.07 0.42
C GLN A 204 7.61 14.14 -0.79
N ARG A 205 8.46 13.11 -0.87
CA ARG A 205 8.41 12.16 -1.99
C ARG A 205 7.14 11.31 -2.00
N ASP A 206 6.59 10.99 -0.82
CA ASP A 206 5.29 10.32 -0.74
C ASP A 206 4.17 11.25 -1.21
N TYR A 207 4.24 12.55 -0.90
CA TYR A 207 3.28 13.54 -1.37
C TYR A 207 3.32 13.70 -2.90
N ASP A 208 4.51 13.78 -3.49
CA ASP A 208 4.66 13.85 -4.95
C ASP A 208 4.02 12.63 -5.63
N ILE A 209 4.38 11.42 -5.17
CA ILE A 209 3.80 10.16 -5.67
C ILE A 209 2.28 10.13 -5.49
N TYR A 210 1.79 10.56 -4.32
CA TYR A 210 0.37 10.58 -4.01
C TYR A 210 -0.41 11.51 -4.94
N GLN A 211 0.09 12.73 -5.18
CA GLN A 211 -0.55 13.68 -6.07
C GLN A 211 -0.66 13.13 -7.50
N ARG A 212 0.42 12.57 -8.04
CA ARG A 212 0.36 11.91 -9.37
C ARG A 212 -0.60 10.73 -9.38
N GLY A 213 -0.64 9.94 -8.31
CA GLY A 213 -1.59 8.84 -8.17
C GLY A 213 -3.06 9.31 -8.13
N VAL A 214 -3.35 10.43 -7.49
CA VAL A 214 -4.68 11.05 -7.48
C VAL A 214 -5.08 11.49 -8.88
N GLU A 215 -4.19 12.16 -9.63
CA GLU A 215 -4.45 12.56 -11.02
C GLU A 215 -4.73 11.37 -11.95
N ILE A 216 -3.97 10.28 -11.80
CA ILE A 216 -4.22 9.02 -12.52
C ILE A 216 -5.60 8.46 -12.16
N ASN A 217 -5.94 8.40 -10.87
CA ASN A 217 -7.24 7.90 -10.41
C ASN A 217 -8.41 8.76 -10.93
N GLN A 218 -8.25 10.09 -10.99
CA GLN A 218 -9.25 10.99 -11.57
C GLN A 218 -9.48 10.73 -13.06
N ARG A 219 -8.41 10.49 -13.83
CA ARG A 219 -8.54 10.09 -15.25
C ARG A 219 -9.27 8.76 -15.40
N LEU A 220 -8.98 7.79 -14.55
CA LEU A 220 -9.70 6.52 -14.53
C LEU A 220 -11.17 6.69 -14.14
N GLN A 221 -11.50 7.58 -13.20
CA GLN A 221 -12.89 7.92 -12.87
C GLN A 221 -13.62 8.48 -14.09
N ALA A 222 -13.03 9.47 -14.78
CA ALA A 222 -13.62 10.05 -15.98
C ALA A 222 -13.81 9.02 -17.11
N GLN A 223 -12.90 8.06 -17.24
CA GLN A 223 -12.96 7.04 -18.29
C GLN A 223 -13.98 5.94 -18.01
N TRP A 224 -14.13 5.51 -16.75
CA TRP A 224 -14.89 4.29 -16.41
C TRP A 224 -16.20 4.57 -15.67
N LEU A 225 -16.35 5.73 -15.04
CA LEU A 225 -17.54 6.13 -14.28
C LEU A 225 -18.26 7.37 -14.85
N GLY A 226 -17.58 8.17 -15.68
CA GLY A 226 -18.19 9.23 -16.48
C GLY A 226 -18.90 8.68 -17.70
#